data_AF-A0A976CY71-F1
#
_entry.id   AF-A0A976CY71-F1
#
_cell.length_a   1.000
_cell.length_b   1.000
_cell.length_c   1.000
_cell.angle_alpha   90.00
_cell.angle_beta   90.00
_cell.angle_gamma   90.00
#
_symmetry.space_group_name_H-M   'P 1'
#
loop_
_entity.id
_entity.type
_entity.pdbx_description
1 polymer ?
#
loop_
_entity_poly.entity_id
_entity_poly.type
_entity_poly.pdbx_seq_one_letter_code
_entity_poly.pdbx_strand_id
1 'polypeptide(L)'
;MFRFIALILMATTIVGMAQAKRNVQLNLCCLRYADDQRSVFVKSEADATPTELLFYQGGFTEPVKVLEEEGKIVFYRKGTEGQPLWVPDWSITVPDKREEISVILLPKEPNAQKPEPYQAYLLPTVKEFDYGTVWIANLTPLAAKFEVGRSTVELAPGSAKNALLKPHADSYNMVPMTAWIRPEKSWHTLHTTQWPFHDRYRQAALLWMDPALKRPEITTLREFRPAPPNP
;
A
#
# COMPACT_ATOMS: atom_id res chain seq x y z
N MET A 1 -14.99 21.88 67.16
CA MET A 1 -14.18 22.37 66.02
C MET A 1 -14.26 21.34 64.90
N PHE A 2 -15.15 21.53 63.93
CA PHE A 2 -15.25 20.67 62.74
C PHE A 2 -14.39 21.28 61.63
N ARG A 3 -13.37 20.55 61.16
CA ARG A 3 -12.54 20.93 60.02
C ARG A 3 -13.22 20.42 58.74
N PHE A 4 -13.72 21.35 57.92
CA PHE A 4 -14.11 21.08 56.54
C PHE A 4 -12.84 20.95 55.68
N ILE A 5 -12.61 19.77 55.10
CA ILE A 5 -11.61 19.57 54.05
C ILE A 5 -12.32 19.81 52.72
N ALA A 6 -11.93 20.90 52.04
CA ALA A 6 -12.36 21.18 50.68
C ALA A 6 -11.62 20.26 49.71
N LEU A 7 -12.33 19.28 49.15
CA LEU A 7 -11.83 18.41 48.09
C LEU A 7 -11.91 19.19 46.76
N ILE A 8 -10.78 19.71 46.29
CA ILE A 8 -10.67 20.34 44.98
C ILE A 8 -10.66 19.23 43.93
N LEU A 9 -11.79 19.04 43.25
CA LEU A 9 -11.93 18.15 42.10
C LEU A 9 -11.26 18.81 40.90
N MET A 10 -10.02 18.42 40.59
CA MET A 10 -9.39 18.79 39.31
C MET A 10 -10.08 18.00 38.20
N ALA A 11 -10.96 18.67 37.46
CA ALA A 11 -11.46 18.19 36.17
C ALA A 11 -10.30 18.25 35.17
N THR A 12 -9.64 17.13 34.93
CA THR A 12 -8.76 16.94 33.78
C THR A 12 -9.63 16.89 32.53
N THR A 13 -9.76 18.03 31.85
CA THR A 13 -10.22 18.07 30.46
C THR A 13 -9.21 17.32 29.60
N ILE A 14 -9.52 16.06 29.29
CA ILE A 14 -8.89 15.32 28.21
C ILE A 14 -9.32 16.04 26.92
N VAL A 15 -8.50 16.99 26.45
CA VAL A 15 -8.61 17.52 25.11
C VAL A 15 -8.27 16.36 24.18
N GLY A 16 -9.30 15.63 23.74
CA GLY A 16 -9.17 14.71 22.64
C GLY A 16 -8.64 15.50 21.45
N MET A 17 -7.39 15.29 21.07
CA MET A 17 -6.89 15.72 19.77
C MET A 17 -7.70 14.95 18.72
N ALA A 18 -8.84 15.50 18.31
CA ALA A 18 -9.45 15.13 17.05
C ALA A 18 -8.39 15.38 15.98
N GLN A 19 -7.89 14.31 15.35
CA GLN A 19 -6.95 14.45 14.24
C GLN A 19 -7.63 15.30 13.16
N ALA A 20 -6.99 16.42 12.81
CA ALA A 20 -7.54 17.37 11.87
C ALA A 20 -7.74 16.71 10.51
N LYS A 21 -8.91 16.93 9.91
CA LYS A 21 -9.16 16.56 8.51
C LYS A 21 -8.12 17.23 7.64
N ARG A 22 -7.57 16.50 6.67
CA ARG A 22 -6.59 17.06 5.72
C ARG A 22 -6.69 16.37 4.38
N ASN A 23 -6.23 17.07 3.34
CA ASN A 23 -6.05 16.44 2.04
C ASN A 23 -4.69 15.74 1.96
N VAL A 24 -4.69 14.57 1.33
CA VAL A 24 -3.50 13.81 0.98
C VAL A 24 -3.59 13.41 -0.48
N GLN A 25 -2.45 13.32 -1.15
CA GLN A 25 -2.35 12.81 -2.51
C GLN A 25 -2.29 11.29 -2.46
N LEU A 26 -3.25 10.63 -3.10
CA LEU A 26 -3.39 9.19 -3.16
C LEU A 26 -3.17 8.69 -4.59
N ASN A 27 -2.37 7.67 -4.76
CA ASN A 27 -2.37 6.82 -5.96
C ASN A 27 -2.52 5.35 -5.56
N LEU A 28 -3.35 4.62 -6.31
CA LEU A 28 -3.72 3.25 -6.00
C LEU A 28 -3.18 2.32 -7.09
N CYS A 29 -2.57 1.22 -6.70
CA CYS A 29 -2.28 0.11 -7.61
C CYS A 29 -3.12 -1.09 -7.22
N CYS A 30 -4.10 -1.42 -8.05
CA CYS A 30 -4.88 -2.64 -7.90
C CYS A 30 -4.15 -3.78 -8.62
N LEU A 31 -3.66 -4.79 -7.90
CA LEU A 31 -2.96 -5.90 -8.57
C LEU A 31 -3.93 -6.76 -9.38
N ARG A 32 -5.10 -7.03 -8.81
CA ARG A 32 -6.21 -7.77 -9.42
C ARG A 32 -7.51 -7.29 -8.80
N TYR A 33 -8.59 -7.38 -9.57
CA TYR A 33 -9.92 -7.01 -9.07
C TYR A 33 -10.41 -8.03 -8.05
N ALA A 34 -10.99 -7.54 -6.96
CA ALA A 34 -11.84 -8.32 -6.08
C ALA A 34 -13.23 -8.38 -6.72
N ASP A 35 -13.64 -9.57 -7.16
CA ASP A 35 -14.85 -9.79 -7.95
C ASP A 35 -14.93 -8.82 -9.15
N ASP A 36 -16.04 -8.10 -9.29
CA ASP A 36 -16.27 -7.12 -10.37
C ASP A 36 -15.89 -5.68 -9.98
N GLN A 37 -15.21 -5.47 -8.85
CA GLN A 37 -14.86 -4.13 -8.37
C GLN A 37 -13.71 -3.51 -9.17
N ARG A 38 -14.05 -2.78 -10.23
CA ARG A 38 -13.12 -2.09 -11.12
C ARG A 38 -12.84 -0.64 -10.74
N SER A 39 -13.51 -0.12 -9.72
CA SER A 39 -13.35 1.24 -9.24
C SER A 39 -13.68 1.38 -7.76
N VAL A 40 -13.28 2.51 -7.21
CA VAL A 40 -13.66 2.97 -5.87
C VAL A 40 -14.06 4.44 -5.92
N PHE A 41 -14.85 4.88 -4.95
CA PHE A 41 -15.18 6.29 -4.81
C PHE A 41 -14.50 6.88 -3.58
N VAL A 42 -13.90 8.05 -3.73
CA VAL A 42 -13.19 8.77 -2.65
C VAL A 42 -13.66 10.21 -2.59
N LYS A 43 -13.68 10.82 -1.40
CA LYS A 43 -13.96 12.25 -1.25
C LYS A 43 -12.70 13.08 -1.29
N SER A 44 -12.84 14.33 -1.69
CA SER A 44 -11.84 15.39 -1.46
C SER A 44 -12.48 16.46 -0.57
N GLU A 45 -11.68 17.33 0.06
CA GLU A 45 -12.26 18.44 0.84
C GLU A 45 -13.03 19.44 -0.04
N ALA A 46 -12.63 19.59 -1.30
CA ALA A 46 -13.19 20.57 -2.22
C ALA A 46 -14.57 20.14 -2.79
N ASP A 47 -14.88 18.84 -2.76
CA ASP A 47 -16.12 18.30 -3.32
C ASP A 47 -16.79 17.35 -2.32
N ALA A 48 -18.04 17.65 -1.97
CA ALA A 48 -18.86 16.79 -1.13
C ALA A 48 -19.23 15.47 -1.83
N THR A 49 -19.17 15.44 -3.17
CA THR A 49 -19.45 14.28 -4.01
C THR A 49 -18.20 13.43 -4.17
N PRO A 50 -18.23 12.13 -3.80
CA PRO A 50 -17.15 11.22 -4.08
C PRO A 50 -16.81 11.16 -5.58
N THR A 51 -15.53 11.25 -5.89
CA THR A 51 -14.97 11.05 -7.23
C THR A 51 -14.67 9.57 -7.46
N GLU A 52 -14.99 9.07 -8.64
CA GLU A 52 -14.66 7.70 -9.05
C GLU A 52 -13.18 7.59 -9.45
N LEU A 53 -12.50 6.61 -8.89
CA LEU A 53 -11.16 6.20 -9.29
C LEU A 53 -11.25 4.84 -9.97
N LEU A 54 -11.00 4.83 -11.28
CA LEU A 54 -10.90 3.60 -12.05
C LEU A 54 -9.57 2.89 -11.75
N PHE A 55 -9.64 1.58 -11.53
CA PHE A 55 -8.46 0.76 -11.32
C PHE A 55 -7.86 0.27 -12.63
N TYR A 56 -6.55 0.44 -12.76
CA TYR A 56 -5.74 -0.23 -13.78
C TYR A 56 -5.02 -1.42 -13.16
N GLN A 57 -5.27 -2.63 -13.67
CA GLN A 57 -4.58 -3.82 -13.14
C GLN A 57 -3.08 -3.71 -13.36
N GLY A 58 -2.30 -3.83 -12.29
CA GLY A 58 -0.84 -3.78 -12.34
C GLY A 58 -0.24 -2.39 -12.62
N GLY A 59 -1.05 -1.34 -12.59
CA GLY A 59 -0.60 0.06 -12.73
C GLY A 59 -1.09 0.93 -11.57
N PHE A 60 -0.39 2.03 -11.31
CA PHE A 60 -0.90 3.07 -10.41
C PHE A 60 -1.93 3.94 -11.13
N THR A 61 -2.97 4.35 -10.43
CA THR A 61 -3.82 5.47 -10.86
C THR A 61 -3.01 6.76 -10.91
N GLU A 62 -3.52 7.74 -11.67
CA GLU A 62 -3.04 9.11 -11.50
C GLU A 62 -3.24 9.58 -10.05
N PRO A 63 -2.35 10.42 -9.51
CA PRO A 63 -2.50 10.93 -8.17
C PRO A 63 -3.74 11.83 -8.04
N VAL A 64 -4.53 11.59 -6.99
CA VAL A 64 -5.76 12.31 -6.68
C VAL A 64 -5.69 12.85 -5.25
N LYS A 65 -6.17 14.09 -5.05
CA LYS A 65 -6.33 14.64 -3.70
C LYS A 65 -7.56 14.02 -3.05
N VAL A 66 -7.35 13.35 -1.92
CA VAL A 66 -8.41 12.72 -1.13
C VAL A 66 -8.41 13.26 0.29
N LEU A 67 -9.59 13.22 0.91
CA LEU A 67 -9.78 13.59 2.30
C LEU A 67 -9.33 12.43 3.20
N GLU A 68 -8.43 12.76 4.13
CA GLU A 68 -8.08 11.92 5.26
C GLU A 68 -8.80 12.44 6.51
N GLU A 69 -9.53 11.56 7.19
CA GLU A 69 -10.29 11.83 8.41
C GLU A 69 -9.90 10.80 9.47
N GLU A 70 -9.44 11.28 10.64
CA GLU A 70 -9.11 10.42 11.79
C GLU A 70 -8.08 9.31 11.47
N GLY A 71 -7.05 9.66 10.71
CA GLY A 71 -5.98 8.75 10.29
C GLY A 71 -6.43 7.76 9.21
N LYS A 72 -7.53 8.03 8.49
CA LYS A 72 -8.10 7.10 7.52
C LYS A 72 -8.51 7.78 6.22
N ILE A 73 -8.31 7.07 5.12
CA ILE A 73 -8.99 7.37 3.85
C ILE A 73 -10.17 6.41 3.74
N VAL A 74 -11.37 6.96 3.57
CA VAL A 74 -12.61 6.20 3.44
C VAL A 74 -12.99 6.06 1.96
N PHE A 75 -13.26 4.84 1.55
CA PHE A 75 -13.81 4.50 0.25
C PHE A 75 -15.32 4.35 0.36
N TYR A 76 -16.03 4.79 -0.67
CA TYR A 76 -17.48 4.83 -0.72
C TYR A 76 -18.02 3.93 -1.83
N ARG A 77 -19.27 3.52 -1.67
CA ARG A 77 -20.09 2.91 -2.71
C ARG A 77 -21.40 3.67 -2.89
N LYS A 78 -22.05 3.48 -4.04
CA LYS A 78 -23.41 4.00 -4.25
C LYS A 78 -24.38 3.26 -3.33
N GLY A 79 -25.25 4.00 -2.66
CA GLY A 79 -26.33 3.44 -1.85
C GLY A 79 -27.41 2.78 -2.69
N THR A 80 -28.17 1.88 -2.07
CA THR A 80 -29.39 1.29 -2.67
C THR A 80 -30.63 2.09 -2.27
N GLU A 81 -31.80 1.72 -2.78
CA GLU A 81 -33.07 2.34 -2.39
C GLU A 81 -33.23 2.39 -0.85
N GLY A 82 -33.61 3.57 -0.32
CA GLY A 82 -33.70 3.82 1.12
C GLY A 82 -32.38 4.16 1.83
N GLN A 83 -31.24 4.16 1.15
CA GLN A 83 -29.94 4.57 1.71
C GLN A 83 -29.48 5.95 1.20
N PRO A 84 -28.56 6.64 1.91
CA PRO A 84 -27.86 7.78 1.35
C PRO A 84 -27.19 7.43 0.01
N LEU A 85 -27.13 8.39 -0.91
CA LEU A 85 -26.53 8.19 -2.24
C LEU A 85 -25.10 7.63 -2.16
N TRP A 86 -24.34 8.03 -1.15
CA TRP A 86 -22.98 7.57 -0.90
C TRP A 86 -22.87 6.99 0.50
N VAL A 87 -22.48 5.72 0.58
CA VAL A 87 -22.33 4.98 1.84
C VAL A 87 -20.86 4.63 2.01
N PRO A 88 -20.23 4.89 3.18
CA PRO A 88 -18.91 4.38 3.50
C PRO A 88 -18.86 2.86 3.33
N ASP A 89 -17.85 2.36 2.63
CA ASP A 89 -17.72 0.95 2.27
C ASP A 89 -16.58 0.31 3.07
N TRP A 90 -15.37 0.83 2.92
CA TRP A 90 -14.19 0.40 3.67
C TRP A 90 -13.20 1.56 3.81
N SER A 91 -12.11 1.34 4.55
CA SER A 91 -11.11 2.38 4.77
C SER A 91 -9.71 1.81 4.86
N ILE A 92 -8.71 2.67 4.67
CA ILE A 92 -7.31 2.35 4.92
C ILE A 92 -6.77 3.29 5.97
N THR A 93 -5.94 2.76 6.86
CA THR A 93 -5.21 3.57 7.83
C THR A 93 -4.02 4.23 7.16
N VAL A 94 -3.90 5.53 7.38
CA VAL A 94 -2.81 6.37 6.89
C VAL A 94 -1.90 6.70 8.07
N PRO A 95 -0.59 6.40 7.98
CA PRO A 95 0.37 6.85 8.96
C PRO A 95 0.41 8.38 9.04
N ASP A 96 0.45 8.89 10.27
CA ASP A 96 0.46 10.32 10.54
C ASP A 96 1.54 11.06 9.72
N LYS A 97 1.17 12.23 9.18
CA LYS A 97 2.05 13.20 8.49
C LYS A 97 2.47 12.88 7.06
N ARG A 98 2.02 11.80 6.44
CA ARG A 98 2.25 11.60 4.99
C ARG A 98 1.34 12.51 4.17
N GLU A 99 1.91 13.27 3.24
CA GLU A 99 1.18 14.10 2.27
C GLU A 99 0.91 13.34 0.96
N GLU A 100 1.79 12.41 0.62
CA GLU A 100 1.69 11.54 -0.55
C GLU A 100 1.65 10.08 -0.09
N ILE A 101 0.70 9.32 -0.64
CA ILE A 101 0.42 7.95 -0.23
C ILE A 101 0.21 7.11 -1.48
N SER A 102 1.10 6.13 -1.66
CA SER A 102 0.94 5.08 -2.66
C SER A 102 0.51 3.80 -2.00
N VAL A 103 -0.57 3.22 -2.50
CA VAL A 103 -1.18 2.03 -1.91
C VAL A 103 -1.28 0.94 -2.95
N ILE A 104 -0.86 -0.26 -2.59
CA ILE A 104 -1.15 -1.48 -3.34
C ILE A 104 -2.36 -2.15 -2.71
N LEU A 105 -3.35 -2.48 -3.54
CA LEU A 105 -4.54 -3.23 -3.16
C LEU A 105 -4.40 -4.67 -3.64
N LEU A 106 -4.34 -5.59 -2.67
CA LEU A 106 -4.44 -7.03 -2.92
C LEU A 106 -5.89 -7.48 -2.71
N PRO A 107 -6.49 -8.25 -3.63
CA PRO A 107 -7.81 -8.80 -3.39
C PRO A 107 -7.78 -9.73 -2.17
N LYS A 108 -8.81 -9.66 -1.33
CA LYS A 108 -9.04 -10.67 -0.29
C LYS A 108 -9.84 -11.84 -0.86
N GLU A 109 -9.83 -12.94 -0.12
CA GLU A 109 -10.68 -14.08 -0.40
C GLU A 109 -12.16 -13.68 -0.41
N PRO A 110 -12.93 -14.09 -1.43
CA PRO A 110 -14.38 -14.05 -1.35
C PRO A 110 -14.79 -14.87 -0.13
N ASN A 111 -15.49 -14.27 0.84
CA ASN A 111 -15.85 -14.82 2.15
C ASN A 111 -14.82 -14.71 3.28
N ALA A 112 -13.80 -13.86 3.17
CA ALA A 112 -13.06 -13.45 4.36
C ALA A 112 -14.03 -12.90 5.43
N GLN A 113 -13.81 -13.23 6.71
CA GLN A 113 -14.65 -12.77 7.83
C GLN A 113 -14.77 -11.23 7.93
N LYS A 114 -13.95 -10.48 7.18
CA LYS A 114 -14.00 -9.02 7.10
C LYS A 114 -14.63 -8.61 5.76
N PRO A 115 -15.55 -7.62 5.77
CA PRO A 115 -16.27 -7.18 4.58
C PRO A 115 -15.43 -6.42 3.55
N GLU A 116 -14.21 -6.03 3.91
CA GLU A 116 -13.33 -5.22 3.06
C GLU A 116 -12.84 -6.03 1.84
N PRO A 117 -13.05 -5.54 0.60
CA PRO A 117 -12.72 -6.28 -0.63
C PRO A 117 -11.20 -6.43 -0.86
N TYR A 118 -10.42 -5.51 -0.29
CA TYR A 118 -8.97 -5.46 -0.47
C TYR A 118 -8.22 -5.47 0.86
N GLN A 119 -6.98 -5.96 0.81
CA GLN A 119 -5.95 -5.67 1.78
C GLN A 119 -5.03 -4.60 1.19
N ALA A 120 -4.88 -3.49 1.92
CA ALA A 120 -4.07 -2.36 1.50
C ALA A 120 -2.66 -2.44 2.08
N TYR A 121 -1.67 -2.18 1.23
CA TYR A 121 -0.26 -2.07 1.60
C TYR A 121 0.27 -0.71 1.16
N LEU A 122 0.72 0.09 2.12
CA LEU A 122 1.31 1.37 1.82
C LEU A 122 2.76 1.18 1.39
N LEU A 123 3.12 1.76 0.25
CA LEU A 123 4.52 1.85 -0.13
C LEU A 123 5.28 2.79 0.83
N PRO A 124 6.60 2.60 0.96
CA PRO A 124 7.43 3.57 1.67
C PRO A 124 7.40 4.93 0.97
N THR A 125 7.71 5.98 1.72
CA THR A 125 7.83 7.33 1.15
C THR A 125 8.98 7.40 0.14
N VAL A 126 9.00 8.42 -0.73
CA VAL A 126 10.14 8.66 -1.65
C VAL A 126 11.48 8.73 -0.91
N LYS A 127 11.50 9.28 0.30
CA LYS A 127 12.71 9.34 1.14
C LYS A 127 13.20 7.96 1.58
N GLU A 128 12.29 7.02 1.76
CA GLU A 128 12.58 5.64 2.19
C GLU A 128 12.73 4.69 1.00
N PHE A 129 12.22 5.05 -0.18
CA PHE A 129 12.19 4.26 -1.40
C PHE A 129 12.62 5.13 -2.59
N ASP A 130 13.94 5.30 -2.68
CA ASP A 130 14.59 6.15 -3.66
C ASP A 130 14.63 5.51 -5.06
N TYR A 131 14.92 6.33 -6.06
CA TYR A 131 15.07 5.89 -7.43
C TYR A 131 16.32 5.01 -7.62
N GLY A 132 16.28 4.10 -8.58
CA GLY A 132 17.31 3.09 -8.79
C GLY A 132 17.31 1.96 -7.74
N THR A 133 16.30 1.91 -6.89
CA THR A 133 16.10 0.86 -5.89
C THR A 133 14.89 -0.01 -6.20
N VAL A 134 14.84 -1.17 -5.57
CA VAL A 134 13.65 -2.02 -5.51
C VAL A 134 13.21 -2.19 -4.05
N TRP A 135 11.95 -1.90 -3.76
CA TRP A 135 11.31 -2.26 -2.50
C TRP A 135 10.71 -3.66 -2.64
N ILE A 136 11.22 -4.61 -1.86
CA ILE A 136 10.81 -6.01 -1.92
C ILE A 136 9.98 -6.32 -0.68
N ALA A 137 8.75 -6.80 -0.87
CA ALA A 137 7.83 -7.14 0.20
C ALA A 137 7.42 -8.61 0.14
N ASN A 138 7.52 -9.30 1.27
CA ASN A 138 6.99 -10.64 1.45
C ASN A 138 5.63 -10.57 2.15
N LEU A 139 4.56 -10.67 1.38
CA LEU A 139 3.18 -10.63 1.81
C LEU A 139 2.58 -12.03 1.94
N THR A 140 3.38 -13.09 1.77
CA THR A 140 2.97 -14.47 1.98
C THR A 140 3.14 -14.87 3.46
N PRO A 141 2.47 -15.94 3.93
CA PRO A 141 2.73 -16.52 5.25
C PRO A 141 4.06 -17.31 5.30
N LEU A 142 4.78 -17.45 4.19
CA LEU A 142 6.00 -18.25 4.08
C LEU A 142 7.25 -17.37 4.24
N ALA A 143 8.35 -17.96 4.70
CA ALA A 143 9.64 -17.28 4.61
C ALA A 143 10.06 -17.16 3.14
N ALA A 144 10.65 -16.03 2.78
CA ALA A 144 11.08 -15.73 1.42
C ALA A 144 12.55 -15.30 1.39
N LYS A 145 13.23 -15.56 0.27
CA LYS A 145 14.49 -14.92 -0.05
C LYS A 145 14.53 -14.49 -1.51
N PHE A 146 15.24 -13.40 -1.76
CA PHE A 146 15.44 -12.84 -3.09
C PHE A 146 16.94 -12.76 -3.33
N GLU A 147 17.39 -13.40 -4.40
CA GLU A 147 18.74 -13.24 -4.92
C GLU A 147 18.68 -12.15 -5.98
N VAL A 148 19.20 -10.97 -5.67
CA VAL A 148 19.20 -9.79 -6.55
C VAL A 148 20.64 -9.52 -6.96
N GLY A 149 21.00 -9.95 -8.17
CA GLY A 149 22.39 -9.99 -8.60
C GLY A 149 23.24 -10.90 -7.73
N ARG A 150 24.16 -10.29 -6.97
CA ARG A 150 25.04 -11.00 -6.02
C ARG A 150 24.59 -10.84 -4.56
N SER A 151 23.53 -10.07 -4.31
CA SER A 151 23.01 -9.84 -2.97
C SER A 151 21.87 -10.81 -2.67
N THR A 152 21.79 -11.26 -1.42
CA THR A 152 20.65 -12.04 -0.91
C THR A 152 19.86 -11.21 0.09
N VAL A 153 18.54 -11.15 -0.10
CA VAL A 153 17.60 -10.48 0.80
C VAL A 153 16.64 -11.54 1.34
N GLU A 154 16.81 -11.91 2.60
CA GLU A 154 15.86 -12.78 3.29
C GLU A 154 14.77 -11.94 3.98
N LEU A 155 13.52 -12.38 3.87
CA LEU A 155 12.34 -11.70 4.38
C LEU A 155 11.46 -12.66 5.18
N ALA A 156 11.15 -12.28 6.41
CA ALA A 156 10.12 -12.91 7.21
C ALA A 156 8.72 -12.64 6.62
N PRO A 157 7.71 -13.46 6.94
CA PRO A 157 6.32 -13.17 6.60
C PRO A 157 5.91 -11.75 7.04
N GLY A 158 5.31 -10.98 6.13
CA GLY A 158 4.87 -9.61 6.37
C GLY A 158 5.96 -8.53 6.40
N SER A 159 7.22 -8.90 6.17
CA SER A 159 8.35 -7.96 6.16
C SER A 159 8.67 -7.43 4.75
N ALA A 160 9.32 -6.27 4.70
CA ALA A 160 9.81 -5.69 3.45
C ALA A 160 11.19 -5.04 3.64
N LYS A 161 11.96 -4.93 2.54
CA LYS A 161 13.29 -4.32 2.53
C LYS A 161 13.60 -3.71 1.17
N ASN A 162 14.40 -2.64 1.16
CA ASN A 162 14.96 -2.10 -0.07
C ASN A 162 16.23 -2.85 -0.48
N ALA A 163 16.42 -3.02 -1.79
CA ALA A 163 17.65 -3.47 -2.40
C ALA A 163 18.11 -2.47 -3.47
N LEU A 164 19.43 -2.24 -3.54
CA LEU A 164 20.05 -1.42 -4.57
C LEU A 164 20.24 -2.27 -5.83
N LEU A 165 19.81 -1.76 -6.98
CA LEU A 165 19.94 -2.47 -8.26
C LEU A 165 21.24 -2.12 -8.99
N LYS A 166 21.68 -0.87 -8.90
CA LYS A 166 22.85 -0.33 -9.63
C LYS A 166 24.11 -1.21 -9.53
N PRO A 167 24.54 -1.69 -8.34
CA PRO A 167 25.79 -2.47 -8.23
C PRO A 167 25.71 -3.86 -8.87
N HIS A 168 24.53 -4.28 -9.31
CA HIS A 168 24.23 -5.62 -9.81
C HIS A 168 23.80 -5.64 -11.27
N ALA A 169 23.70 -4.46 -11.90
CA ALA A 169 23.29 -4.32 -13.28
C ALA A 169 24.43 -4.75 -14.22
N ASP A 170 24.09 -5.50 -15.25
CA ASP A 170 25.01 -5.83 -16.35
C ASP A 170 25.14 -4.66 -17.35
N SER A 171 25.86 -4.89 -18.46
CA SER A 171 26.07 -3.91 -19.52
C SER A 171 24.79 -3.46 -20.24
N TYR A 172 23.69 -4.21 -20.10
CA TYR A 172 22.37 -3.88 -20.64
C TYR A 172 21.45 -3.25 -19.60
N ASN A 173 21.99 -2.89 -18.44
CA ASN A 173 21.25 -2.46 -17.27
C ASN A 173 20.21 -3.48 -16.81
N MET A 174 20.52 -4.78 -16.87
CA MET A 174 19.65 -5.83 -16.35
C MET A 174 20.25 -6.43 -15.08
N VAL A 175 19.40 -6.69 -14.09
CA VAL A 175 19.76 -7.32 -12.81
C VAL A 175 19.08 -8.68 -12.74
N PRO A 176 19.83 -9.80 -12.68
CA PRO A 176 19.21 -11.11 -12.51
C PRO A 176 18.56 -11.19 -11.14
N MET A 177 17.34 -11.73 -11.09
CA MET A 177 16.57 -11.88 -9.86
C MET A 177 15.98 -13.29 -9.78
N THR A 178 16.20 -13.94 -8.64
CA THR A 178 15.51 -15.18 -8.30
C THR A 178 14.77 -15.02 -6.97
N ALA A 179 13.46 -15.27 -6.99
CA ALA A 179 12.62 -15.32 -5.81
C ALA A 179 12.45 -16.77 -5.34
N TRP A 180 12.60 -16.98 -4.04
CA TRP A 180 12.49 -18.28 -3.39
C TRP A 180 11.51 -18.21 -2.22
N ILE A 181 10.83 -19.32 -1.97
CA ILE A 181 9.95 -19.51 -0.81
C ILE A 181 10.34 -20.76 -0.03
N ARG A 182 9.97 -20.80 1.25
CA ARG A 182 10.19 -21.95 2.12
C ARG A 182 8.88 -22.38 2.79
N PRO A 183 8.06 -23.25 2.16
CA PRO A 183 6.84 -23.82 2.74
C PRO A 183 7.12 -24.79 3.90
N GLU A 184 8.29 -25.44 3.91
CA GLU A 184 8.71 -26.36 4.97
C GLU A 184 10.18 -26.14 5.38
N LYS A 185 11.06 -27.15 5.21
CA LYS A 185 12.49 -27.07 5.55
C LYS A 185 13.40 -26.79 4.35
N SER A 186 12.85 -26.77 3.14
CA SER A 186 13.58 -26.57 1.88
C SER A 186 13.19 -25.27 1.17
N TRP A 187 14.18 -24.64 0.55
CA TRP A 187 13.96 -23.51 -0.36
C TRP A 187 13.54 -24.01 -1.74
N HIS A 188 12.48 -23.41 -2.28
CA HIS A 188 12.00 -23.69 -3.63
C HIS A 188 12.05 -22.41 -4.46
N THR A 189 12.53 -22.52 -5.69
CA THR A 189 12.49 -21.42 -6.65
C THR A 189 11.04 -21.16 -7.02
N LEU A 190 10.58 -19.93 -6.81
CA LEU A 190 9.26 -19.50 -7.25
C LEU A 190 9.31 -18.88 -8.63
N HIS A 191 10.31 -18.02 -8.86
CA HIS A 191 10.41 -17.23 -10.08
C HIS A 191 11.86 -16.83 -10.34
N THR A 192 12.26 -16.85 -11.60
CA THR A 192 13.55 -16.34 -12.07
C THR A 192 13.29 -15.38 -13.22
N THR A 193 13.86 -14.18 -13.14
CA THR A 193 13.67 -13.12 -14.14
C THR A 193 14.86 -12.17 -14.13
N GLN A 194 14.77 -11.11 -14.94
CA GLN A 194 15.68 -9.99 -14.90
C GLN A 194 14.90 -8.70 -14.68
N TRP A 195 15.33 -7.91 -13.70
CA TRP A 195 14.80 -6.58 -13.50
C TRP A 195 15.67 -5.57 -14.25
N PRO A 196 15.09 -4.72 -15.10
CA PRO A 196 15.85 -3.63 -15.65
C PRO A 196 16.23 -2.68 -14.51
N PHE A 197 17.38 -2.04 -14.63
CA PHE A 197 17.88 -0.98 -13.77
C PHE A 197 17.90 0.36 -14.53
N HIS A 198 17.42 1.41 -13.86
CA HIS A 198 17.53 2.80 -14.30
C HIS A 198 17.40 3.67 -13.07
N ASP A 199 18.20 4.71 -13.00
CA ASP A 199 18.17 5.74 -11.96
C ASP A 199 16.91 6.63 -11.97
N ARG A 200 16.01 6.47 -12.94
CA ARG A 200 14.77 7.27 -13.07
C ARG A 200 13.51 6.52 -12.64
N TYR A 201 13.60 5.23 -12.35
CA TYR A 201 12.47 4.50 -11.78
C TYR A 201 12.84 3.86 -10.46
N ARG A 202 11.80 3.62 -9.68
CA ARG A 202 11.85 2.78 -8.50
C ARG A 202 10.87 1.63 -8.71
N GLN A 203 11.20 0.45 -8.20
CA GLN A 203 10.42 -0.76 -8.45
C GLN A 203 9.89 -1.33 -7.14
N ALA A 204 8.66 -1.83 -7.14
CA ALA A 204 8.13 -2.60 -6.02
C ALA A 204 7.99 -4.06 -6.46
N ALA A 205 8.61 -4.97 -5.73
CA ALA A 205 8.52 -6.41 -5.95
C ALA A 205 7.73 -7.04 -4.82
N LEU A 206 6.56 -7.58 -5.16
CA LEU A 206 5.59 -8.05 -4.19
C LEU A 206 5.47 -9.56 -4.35
N LEU A 207 5.80 -10.29 -3.29
CA LEU A 207 5.51 -11.70 -3.20
C LEU A 207 4.25 -11.87 -2.36
N TRP A 208 3.18 -12.40 -2.94
CA TRP A 208 1.85 -12.46 -2.30
C TRP A 208 1.14 -13.77 -2.64
N MET A 209 0.10 -14.12 -1.87
CA MET A 209 -0.73 -15.29 -2.15
C MET A 209 -1.89 -14.89 -3.04
N ASP A 210 -1.98 -15.47 -4.24
CA ASP A 210 -3.15 -15.30 -5.10
C ASP A 210 -4.36 -15.98 -4.45
N PRO A 211 -5.42 -15.25 -4.08
CA PRO A 211 -6.56 -15.82 -3.38
C PRO A 211 -7.34 -16.82 -4.25
N ALA A 212 -7.38 -16.60 -5.58
CA ALA A 212 -8.08 -17.49 -6.49
C ALA A 212 -7.32 -18.81 -6.69
N LEU A 213 -6.00 -18.72 -6.86
CA LEU A 213 -5.16 -19.87 -7.20
C LEU A 213 -4.51 -20.54 -5.98
N LYS A 214 -4.63 -19.94 -4.79
CA LYS A 214 -4.03 -20.41 -3.53
C LYS A 214 -2.52 -20.66 -3.64
N ARG A 215 -1.84 -19.91 -4.50
CA ARG A 215 -0.41 -20.07 -4.77
C ARG A 215 0.33 -18.74 -4.63
N PRO A 216 1.61 -18.77 -4.24
CA PRO A 216 2.42 -17.58 -4.22
C PRO A 216 2.66 -17.07 -5.64
N GLU A 217 2.57 -15.76 -5.83
CA GLU A 217 2.89 -15.06 -7.06
C GLU A 217 3.84 -13.89 -6.77
N ILE A 218 4.62 -13.52 -7.78
CA ILE A 218 5.43 -12.31 -7.74
C ILE A 218 4.92 -11.29 -8.74
N THR A 219 4.70 -10.07 -8.28
CA THR A 219 4.34 -8.95 -9.13
C THR A 219 5.37 -7.85 -8.98
N THR A 220 5.88 -7.36 -10.11
CA THR A 220 6.80 -6.21 -10.12
C THR A 220 6.06 -5.00 -10.67
N LEU A 221 6.00 -3.93 -9.89
CA LEU A 221 5.47 -2.64 -10.28
C LEU A 221 6.62 -1.67 -10.54
N ARG A 222 6.43 -0.75 -11.46
CA ARG A 222 7.40 0.31 -11.75
C ARG A 222 6.73 1.66 -11.62
N GLU A 223 7.42 2.57 -10.97
CA GLU A 223 7.01 3.96 -10.86
C GLU A 223 8.10 4.84 -11.45
N PHE A 224 7.70 5.71 -12.38
CA PHE A 224 8.59 6.63 -13.06
C PHE A 224 8.70 7.92 -12.28
N ARG A 225 9.91 8.51 -12.24
CA ARG A 225 10.07 9.88 -11.79
C ARG A 225 9.24 10.81 -12.69
N PRO A 226 8.34 11.64 -12.13
CA PRO A 226 7.69 12.68 -12.90
C PRO A 226 8.72 13.54 -13.63
N ALA A 227 8.43 13.95 -14.87
CA ALA A 227 9.27 14.95 -15.53
C ALA A 227 9.25 16.23 -14.66
N PRO A 228 10.39 16.95 -14.54
CA PRO A 228 10.34 18.27 -13.93
C PRO A 228 9.32 19.13 -14.69
N PRO A 229 8.57 20.02 -14.01
CA PRO A 229 7.70 20.95 -14.70
C PRO A 229 8.55 21.70 -15.74
N ASN A 230 8.05 21.77 -16.98
CA ASN A 230 8.71 22.57 -18.01
C ASN A 230 8.83 24.02 -17.47
N PRO A 231 10.02 24.64 -17.60
CA PRO A 231 10.25 26.01 -17.13
C PRO A 231 9.35 27.02 -17.84
#